data_AF-A0A265N8J1-F1
#
_entry.id   AF-A0A265N8J1-F1
#
_cell.length_a   1.000
_cell.length_b   1.000
_cell.length_c   1.000
_cell.angle_alpha   90.00
_cell.angle_beta   90.00
_cell.angle_gamma   90.00
#
_symmetry.space_group_name_H-M   'P 1'
#
loop_
_entity.id
_entity.type
_entity.pdbx_description
1 polymer ?
#
loop_
_entity_poly.entity_id
_entity_poly.type
_entity_poly.pdbx_seq_one_letter_code
_entity_poly.pdbx_strand_id
1 'polypeptide(L)'
;MNREIRFSEKLLLSGLIFIVIFNVVQDLVPLGPLNDVQAIAENNSVNELIIITMIGAGQFLLLTGVVLFFMGKIYPIWIRLWLVIHQVSIFIGVLIAWWIPYFFGIGAEERVERYNQMFGNTHSFLPAMNGIVPNTLHTAFHIVLLACIILTIYISLTNSRKKEKNYRVLLKDIK
;
A
#
# COMPACT_ATOMS: atom_id res chain seq x y z
N MET A 1 4.62 16.89 26.56
CA MET A 1 5.49 15.69 26.43
C MET A 1 5.99 15.63 24.98
N ASN A 2 7.25 16.02 24.72
CA ASN A 2 7.80 15.99 23.36
C ASN A 2 7.99 14.53 22.92
N ARG A 3 7.29 14.13 21.84
CA ARG A 3 7.45 12.80 21.24
C ARG A 3 8.59 12.87 20.22
N GLU A 4 9.59 12.01 20.35
CA GLU A 4 10.63 11.85 19.33
C GLU A 4 10.06 11.02 18.18
N ILE A 5 9.62 11.70 17.11
CA ILE A 5 9.07 11.04 15.92
C ILE A 5 10.22 10.65 14.99
N ARG A 6 10.32 9.36 14.66
CA ARG A 6 11.39 8.85 13.80
C ARG A 6 11.14 9.24 12.35
N PHE A 7 12.22 9.46 11.59
CA PHE A 7 12.13 9.69 10.15
C PHE A 7 11.39 8.55 9.42
N SER A 8 11.64 7.29 9.81
CA SER A 8 10.93 6.13 9.25
C SER A 8 9.42 6.16 9.47
N GLU A 9 8.94 6.71 10.60
CA GLU A 9 7.50 6.86 10.86
C GLU A 9 6.89 7.95 9.98
N LYS A 10 7.64 9.05 9.74
CA LYS A 10 7.22 10.10 8.81
C LYS A 10 7.11 9.57 7.38
N LEU A 11 8.12 8.81 6.92
CA LEU A 11 8.10 8.18 5.61
C LEU A 11 6.94 7.19 5.46
N LEU A 12 6.70 6.35 6.47
CA LEU A 12 5.57 5.42 6.47
C LEU A 12 4.24 6.18 6.35
N LEU A 13 4.07 7.25 7.14
CA LEU A 13 2.87 8.08 7.09
C LEU A 13 2.70 8.73 5.71
N SER A 14 3.75 9.30 5.13
CA SER A 14 3.70 9.89 3.79
C SER A 14 3.29 8.86 2.73
N GLY A 15 3.84 7.65 2.78
CA GLY A 15 3.46 6.56 1.88
C GLY A 15 2.00 6.14 2.05
N LEU A 16 1.52 6.00 3.29
CA LEU A 16 0.11 5.67 3.55
C LEU A 16 -0.85 6.78 3.10
N ILE A 17 -0.49 8.05 3.31
CA ILE A 17 -1.27 9.20 2.81
C ILE A 17 -1.33 9.19 1.27
N PHE A 18 -0.19 8.96 0.61
CA PHE A 18 -0.16 8.81 -0.84
C PHE A 18 -1.11 7.70 -1.30
N ILE A 19 -1.11 6.55 -0.63
CA ILE A 19 -2.00 5.43 -0.96
C ILE A 19 -3.47 5.80 -0.75
N VAL A 20 -3.82 6.50 0.35
CA VAL A 20 -5.19 6.98 0.56
C VAL A 20 -5.63 7.90 -0.58
N ILE A 21 -4.77 8.85 -0.97
CA ILE A 21 -5.05 9.76 -2.09
C ILE A 21 -5.23 8.96 -3.37
N PHE A 22 -4.33 8.02 -3.67
CA PHE A 22 -4.43 7.15 -4.83
C PHE A 22 -5.78 6.42 -4.89
N ASN A 23 -6.21 5.78 -3.78
CA ASN A 23 -7.47 5.03 -3.74
C ASN A 23 -8.70 5.91 -4.00
N VAL A 24 -8.66 7.19 -3.63
CA VAL A 24 -9.76 8.14 -3.88
C VAL A 24 -9.70 8.70 -5.31
N VAL A 25 -8.50 8.98 -5.82
CA VAL A 25 -8.31 9.75 -7.06
C VAL A 25 -8.35 8.88 -8.31
N GLN A 26 -7.82 7.65 -8.24
CA GLN A 26 -7.53 6.83 -9.42
C GLN A 26 -8.73 6.56 -10.34
N ASP A 27 -9.95 6.49 -9.79
CA ASP A 27 -11.17 6.18 -10.55
C ASP A 27 -12.11 7.39 -10.66
N LEU A 28 -11.76 8.53 -10.06
CA LEU A 28 -12.63 9.70 -9.97
C LEU A 28 -12.10 10.93 -10.72
N VAL A 29 -10.77 11.03 -10.88
CA VAL A 29 -10.13 12.22 -11.47
C VAL A 29 -9.36 11.80 -12.72
N PRO A 30 -9.57 12.43 -13.88
CA PRO A 30 -8.79 12.15 -15.08
C PRO A 30 -7.36 12.69 -14.89
N LEU A 31 -6.38 11.79 -14.85
CA LEU A 31 -4.95 12.08 -14.70
C LEU A 31 -4.22 12.01 -16.04
N GLY A 32 -4.92 12.34 -17.12
CA GLY A 32 -4.42 12.23 -18.49
C GLY A 32 -4.08 10.78 -18.83
N PRO A 33 -2.86 10.48 -19.30
CA PRO A 33 -2.53 9.13 -19.75
C PRO A 33 -2.36 8.13 -18.59
N LEU A 34 -2.41 8.56 -17.32
CA LEU A 34 -2.16 7.67 -16.18
C LEU A 34 -3.37 6.79 -15.80
N ASN A 35 -4.58 7.15 -16.20
CA ASN A 35 -5.81 6.39 -15.97
C ASN A 35 -6.86 6.71 -17.04
N ASP A 36 -7.82 5.80 -17.23
CA ASP A 36 -8.95 5.98 -18.12
C ASP A 36 -10.25 5.87 -17.30
N VAL A 37 -10.65 6.99 -16.70
CA VAL A 37 -11.83 7.04 -15.82
C VAL A 37 -13.11 6.68 -16.57
N GLN A 38 -13.20 7.04 -17.86
CA GLN A 38 -14.35 6.73 -18.68
C GLN A 38 -14.45 5.22 -18.92
N ALA A 39 -13.36 4.58 -19.34
CA ALA A 39 -13.34 3.14 -19.56
C ALA A 39 -13.63 2.34 -18.27
N ILE A 40 -13.14 2.82 -17.12
CA ILE A 40 -13.43 2.24 -15.81
C ILE A 40 -14.93 2.39 -15.47
N ALA A 41 -15.53 3.56 -15.73
CA ALA A 41 -16.96 3.80 -15.49
C ALA A 41 -17.88 3.01 -16.43
N GLU A 42 -17.46 2.72 -17.65
CA GLU A 42 -18.22 1.89 -18.61
C GLU A 42 -18.22 0.40 -18.23
N ASN A 43 -17.15 -0.06 -17.56
CA ASN A 43 -16.97 -1.47 -17.16
C ASN A 43 -17.48 -1.82 -15.77
N ASN A 44 -17.84 -0.82 -14.95
CA ASN A 44 -18.25 -1.03 -13.57
C ASN A 44 -19.51 -0.22 -13.26
N SER A 45 -20.36 -0.74 -12.38
CA SER A 45 -21.49 0.05 -11.90
C SER A 45 -21.04 1.17 -10.96
N VAL A 46 -21.79 2.26 -10.88
CA VAL A 46 -21.52 3.36 -9.92
C VAL A 46 -21.43 2.84 -8.48
N ASN A 47 -22.31 1.91 -8.11
CA ASN A 47 -22.30 1.30 -6.79
C ASN A 47 -21.03 0.48 -6.53
N GLU A 48 -20.57 -0.27 -7.53
CA GLU A 48 -19.34 -1.05 -7.46
C GLU A 48 -18.12 -0.13 -7.29
N LEU A 49 -18.02 0.95 -8.07
CA LEU A 49 -16.94 1.93 -7.93
C LEU A 49 -16.93 2.58 -6.54
N ILE A 50 -18.10 2.96 -6.01
CA ILE A 50 -18.22 3.51 -4.66
C ILE A 50 -17.74 2.48 -3.62
N ILE A 51 -18.18 1.22 -3.73
CA ILE A 51 -17.82 0.17 -2.78
C ILE A 51 -16.31 -0.11 -2.83
N ILE A 52 -15.73 -0.26 -4.01
CA ILE A 52 -14.29 -0.51 -4.19
C ILE A 52 -13.48 0.66 -3.63
N THR A 53 -13.87 1.90 -3.96
CA THR A 53 -13.23 3.12 -3.45
C THR A 53 -13.31 3.20 -1.92
N MET A 54 -14.48 2.97 -1.33
CA MET A 54 -14.67 3.04 0.12
C MET A 54 -13.89 1.95 0.85
N ILE A 55 -13.87 0.72 0.33
CA ILE A 55 -13.11 -0.38 0.93
C ILE A 55 -11.61 -0.06 0.85
N GLY A 56 -11.11 0.32 -0.32
CA GLY A 56 -9.70 0.65 -0.53
C GLY A 56 -9.25 1.83 0.33
N ALA A 57 -9.93 2.98 0.21
CA ALA A 57 -9.60 4.17 0.99
C ALA A 57 -9.80 3.94 2.50
N GLY A 58 -10.87 3.26 2.91
CA GLY A 58 -11.19 2.99 4.32
C GLY A 58 -10.12 2.15 5.03
N GLN A 59 -9.61 1.11 4.37
CA GLN A 59 -8.53 0.27 4.92
C GLN A 59 -7.24 1.08 5.14
N PHE A 60 -6.85 1.89 4.15
CA PHE A 60 -5.64 2.71 4.27
C PHE A 60 -5.82 3.92 5.21
N LEU A 61 -7.03 4.45 5.35
CA LEU A 61 -7.36 5.43 6.39
C LEU A 61 -7.22 4.83 7.79
N LEU A 62 -7.67 3.59 7.99
CA LEU A 62 -7.51 2.88 9.27
C LEU A 62 -6.02 2.66 9.59
N LEU A 63 -5.23 2.16 8.63
CA LEU A 63 -3.77 2.02 8.77
C LEU A 63 -3.11 3.36 9.13
N THR A 64 -3.48 4.43 8.42
CA THR A 64 -2.97 5.79 8.64
C THR A 64 -3.33 6.29 10.04
N GLY A 65 -4.58 6.11 10.47
CA GLY A 65 -5.04 6.50 11.80
C GLY A 65 -4.30 5.77 12.93
N VAL A 66 -4.06 4.46 12.78
CA VAL A 66 -3.28 3.68 13.74
C VAL A 66 -1.83 4.17 13.81
N VAL A 67 -1.18 4.40 12.67
CA VAL A 67 0.19 4.95 12.63
C VAL A 67 0.26 6.33 13.27
N LEU A 68 -0.67 7.23 12.95
CA LEU A 68 -0.76 8.56 13.58
C LEU A 68 -0.94 8.48 15.10
N PHE A 69 -1.83 7.59 15.56
CA PHE A 69 -2.13 7.43 16.98
C PHE A 69 -0.92 6.93 17.79
N PHE A 70 -0.15 6.00 17.22
CA PHE A 70 1.04 5.41 17.85
C PHE A 70 2.35 6.11 17.48
N MET A 71 2.32 7.17 16.66
CA MET A 71 3.51 7.88 16.24
C MET A 71 4.30 8.46 17.43
N GLY A 72 5.60 8.15 17.47
CA GLY A 72 6.48 8.52 18.58
C GLY A 72 6.18 7.79 19.89
N LYS A 73 5.37 6.71 19.85
CA LYS A 73 5.07 5.82 20.98
C LYS A 73 5.62 4.42 20.71
N ILE A 74 5.58 3.59 21.75
CA ILE A 74 5.83 2.15 21.61
C ILE A 74 4.56 1.52 21.02
N TYR A 75 4.73 0.82 19.91
CA TYR A 75 3.65 0.08 19.27
C TYR A 75 3.47 -1.25 20.02
N PRO A 76 2.27 -1.53 20.57
CA PRO A 76 1.99 -2.83 21.16
C PRO A 76 2.22 -3.96 20.16
N ILE A 77 2.54 -5.17 20.64
CA ILE A 77 2.86 -6.31 19.75
C ILE A 77 1.72 -6.62 18.78
N TRP A 78 0.47 -6.60 19.25
CA TRP A 78 -0.69 -6.87 18.40
C TRP A 78 -0.87 -5.81 17.31
N ILE A 79 -0.58 -4.53 17.60
CA ILE A 79 -0.61 -3.45 16.59
C ILE A 79 0.48 -3.66 15.55
N ARG A 80 1.69 -4.02 15.96
CA ARG A 80 2.80 -4.32 15.04
C ARG A 80 2.44 -5.47 14.10
N LEU A 81 1.96 -6.57 14.66
CA LEU A 81 1.54 -7.74 13.89
C LEU A 81 0.40 -7.39 12.93
N TRP A 82 -0.63 -6.69 13.42
CA TRP A 82 -1.76 -6.29 12.61
C TRP A 82 -1.35 -5.37 11.46
N LEU A 83 -0.53 -4.34 11.71
CA LEU A 83 -0.04 -3.43 10.65
C LEU A 83 0.73 -4.19 9.56
N VAL A 84 1.56 -5.16 9.92
CA VAL A 84 2.33 -5.96 8.96
C VAL A 84 1.39 -6.91 8.20
N ILE A 85 0.61 -7.71 8.91
CA ILE A 85 -0.28 -8.73 8.31
C ILE A 85 -1.29 -8.06 7.37
N HIS A 86 -1.92 -6.96 7.78
CA HIS A 86 -2.94 -6.31 6.98
C HIS A 86 -2.39 -5.78 5.65
N GLN A 87 -1.25 -5.08 5.69
CA GLN A 87 -0.60 -4.58 4.46
C GLN A 87 -0.10 -5.72 3.56
N VAL A 88 0.47 -6.78 4.14
CA VAL A 88 0.91 -7.96 3.39
C VAL A 88 -0.27 -8.65 2.71
N SER A 89 -1.42 -8.79 3.37
CA SER A 89 -2.63 -9.35 2.76
C SER A 89 -3.10 -8.56 1.55
N ILE A 90 -3.09 -7.22 1.63
CA ILE A 90 -3.42 -6.34 0.49
C ILE A 90 -2.39 -6.55 -0.64
N PHE A 91 -1.10 -6.61 -0.30
CA PHE A 91 -0.04 -6.79 -1.28
C PHE A 91 -0.11 -8.16 -1.98
N ILE A 92 -0.48 -9.23 -1.28
CA ILE A 92 -0.75 -10.53 -1.88
C ILE A 92 -1.89 -10.43 -2.90
N GLY A 93 -2.97 -9.70 -2.59
CA GLY A 93 -4.05 -9.44 -3.53
C GLY A 93 -3.58 -8.74 -4.80
N VAL A 94 -2.74 -7.71 -4.65
CA VAL A 94 -2.07 -7.01 -5.76
C VAL A 94 -1.20 -7.97 -6.60
N LEU A 95 -0.41 -8.84 -5.95
CA LEU A 95 0.41 -9.82 -6.65
C LEU A 95 -0.47 -10.78 -7.47
N ILE A 96 -1.54 -11.32 -6.88
CA ILE A 96 -2.46 -12.24 -7.55
C ILE A 96 -3.20 -11.56 -8.71
N ALA A 97 -3.63 -10.31 -8.53
CA ALA A 97 -4.42 -9.61 -9.54
C ALA A 97 -3.59 -9.08 -10.73
N TRP A 98 -2.33 -8.67 -10.49
CA TRP A 98 -1.52 -7.98 -11.49
C TRP A 98 -0.24 -8.74 -11.85
N TRP A 99 0.59 -9.05 -10.87
CA TRP A 99 1.96 -9.49 -11.12
C TRP A 99 2.08 -10.97 -11.46
N ILE A 100 1.24 -11.83 -10.87
CA ILE A 100 1.20 -13.25 -11.17
C ILE A 100 0.71 -13.51 -12.61
N PRO A 101 -0.42 -12.94 -13.07
CA PRO A 101 -0.84 -13.04 -14.47
C PRO A 101 0.21 -12.46 -15.42
N TYR A 102 0.80 -11.32 -15.08
CA TYR A 102 1.81 -10.66 -15.91
C TYR A 102 3.08 -11.51 -16.11
N PHE A 103 3.70 -12.02 -15.03
CA PHE A 103 4.96 -12.76 -15.14
C PHE A 103 4.78 -14.22 -15.54
N PHE A 104 3.70 -14.87 -15.10
CA PHE A 104 3.53 -16.33 -15.23
C PHE A 104 2.36 -16.76 -16.11
N GLY A 105 1.51 -15.82 -16.57
CA GLY A 105 0.31 -16.13 -17.36
C GLY A 105 -0.82 -16.81 -16.59
N ILE A 106 -0.61 -17.10 -15.29
CA ILE A 106 -1.60 -17.79 -14.47
C ILE A 106 -2.84 -16.91 -14.29
N GLY A 107 -3.98 -17.37 -14.79
CA GLY A 107 -5.25 -16.64 -14.74
C GLY A 107 -5.31 -15.43 -15.68
N ALA A 108 -4.37 -15.29 -16.63
CA ALA A 108 -4.36 -14.17 -17.57
C ALA A 108 -5.56 -14.24 -18.53
N GLU A 109 -5.89 -15.42 -19.08
CA GLU A 109 -6.98 -15.60 -20.06
C GLU A 109 -8.32 -15.02 -19.58
N GLU A 110 -8.65 -15.21 -18.30
CA GLU A 110 -9.88 -14.70 -17.68
C GLU A 110 -9.89 -13.18 -17.44
N ARG A 111 -8.71 -12.54 -17.45
CA ARG A 111 -8.51 -11.15 -17.01
C ARG A 111 -8.14 -10.20 -18.14
N VAL A 112 -7.50 -10.69 -19.19
CA VAL A 112 -6.94 -9.86 -20.29
C VAL A 112 -8.00 -8.99 -20.94
N GLU A 113 -9.20 -9.51 -21.21
CA GLU A 113 -10.26 -8.73 -21.86
C GLU A 113 -10.69 -7.55 -20.98
N ARG A 114 -11.13 -7.83 -19.75
CA ARG A 114 -11.54 -6.79 -18.79
C ARG A 114 -10.39 -5.83 -18.48
N TYR A 115 -9.16 -6.33 -18.40
CA TYR A 115 -7.96 -5.52 -18.20
C TYR A 115 -7.76 -4.51 -19.34
N ASN A 116 -7.79 -4.99 -20.58
CA ASN A 116 -7.59 -4.15 -21.76
C ASN A 116 -8.72 -3.14 -21.93
N GLN A 117 -9.95 -3.53 -21.60
CA GLN A 117 -11.09 -2.61 -21.60
C GLN A 117 -10.88 -1.44 -20.63
N MET A 118 -10.39 -1.68 -19.41
CA MET A 118 -10.22 -0.63 -18.40
C MET A 118 -8.87 0.13 -18.47
N PHE A 119 -7.81 -0.54 -18.93
CA PHE A 119 -6.43 -0.02 -18.81
C PHE A 119 -5.65 -0.01 -20.13
N GLY A 120 -6.21 -0.51 -21.24
CA GLY A 120 -5.50 -0.62 -22.52
C GLY A 120 -5.03 0.72 -23.12
N ASN A 121 -5.73 1.81 -22.79
CA ASN A 121 -5.40 3.17 -23.22
C ASN A 121 -4.54 3.95 -22.21
N THR A 122 -4.05 3.29 -21.16
CA THR A 122 -3.24 3.94 -20.11
C THR A 122 -1.75 3.77 -20.36
N HIS A 123 -0.97 4.75 -19.90
CA HIS A 123 0.47 4.74 -20.01
C HIS A 123 1.07 3.62 -19.17
N SER A 124 1.90 2.81 -19.83
CA SER A 124 2.66 1.73 -19.22
C SER A 124 4.11 1.85 -19.66
N PHE A 125 5.03 1.84 -18.69
CA PHE A 125 6.47 1.81 -19.00
C PHE A 125 7.00 0.38 -19.17
N LEU A 126 6.23 -0.63 -18.73
CA LEU A 126 6.53 -2.04 -18.91
C LEU A 126 5.97 -2.54 -20.24
N PRO A 127 6.64 -3.50 -20.90
CA PRO A 127 6.11 -4.14 -22.11
C PRO A 127 4.91 -5.02 -21.77
N ALA A 128 4.13 -5.38 -22.78
CA ALA A 128 3.06 -6.36 -22.63
C ALA A 128 3.64 -7.77 -22.44
N MET A 129 3.13 -8.50 -21.44
CA MET A 129 3.45 -9.91 -21.22
C MET A 129 2.16 -10.68 -20.90
N ASN A 130 1.97 -11.85 -21.53
CA ASN A 130 0.78 -12.68 -21.34
C ASN A 130 -0.56 -11.92 -21.54
N GLY A 131 -0.57 -10.91 -22.41
CA GLY A 131 -1.74 -10.05 -22.67
C GLY A 131 -2.05 -9.01 -21.59
N ILE A 132 -1.23 -8.91 -20.54
CA ILE A 132 -1.38 -7.94 -19.44
C ILE A 132 -0.27 -6.90 -19.52
N VAL A 133 -0.60 -5.63 -19.22
CA VAL A 133 0.37 -4.51 -19.28
C VAL A 133 0.21 -3.61 -18.05
N PRO A 134 0.84 -3.90 -16.90
CA PRO A 134 0.66 -3.15 -15.67
C PRO A 134 0.88 -1.66 -15.88
N ASN A 135 -0.19 -0.86 -15.72
CA ASN A 135 -0.08 0.57 -15.94
C ASN A 135 0.82 1.25 -14.90
N THR A 136 1.32 2.41 -15.29
CA THR A 136 2.34 3.14 -14.52
C THR A 136 1.82 3.57 -13.15
N LEU A 137 0.57 4.02 -13.08
CA LEU A 137 -0.03 4.54 -11.86
C LEU A 137 -0.20 3.44 -10.81
N HIS A 138 -0.75 2.28 -11.21
CA HIS A 138 -0.90 1.12 -10.33
C HIS A 138 0.46 0.55 -9.93
N THR A 139 1.42 0.51 -10.85
CA THR A 139 2.78 0.08 -10.53
C THR A 139 3.43 0.97 -9.47
N ALA A 140 3.25 2.29 -9.55
CA ALA A 140 3.72 3.21 -8.52
C ALA A 140 3.05 2.96 -7.17
N PHE A 141 1.73 2.75 -7.15
CA PHE A 141 1.00 2.35 -5.95
C PHE A 141 1.57 1.06 -5.32
N HIS A 142 1.81 0.01 -6.12
CA HIS A 142 2.35 -1.27 -5.66
C HIS A 142 3.74 -1.11 -5.02
N ILE A 143 4.60 -0.27 -5.62
CA ILE A 143 5.94 0.02 -5.10
C ILE A 143 5.85 0.77 -3.76
N VAL A 144 4.97 1.78 -3.66
CA VAL A 144 4.77 2.52 -2.40
C VAL A 144 4.21 1.60 -1.31
N LEU A 145 3.27 0.72 -1.63
CA LEU A 145 2.76 -0.29 -0.69
C LEU A 145 3.87 -1.21 -0.18
N LEU A 146 4.73 -1.71 -1.08
CA LEU A 146 5.88 -2.53 -0.70
C LEU A 146 6.84 -1.77 0.22
N ALA A 147 7.13 -0.50 -0.08
CA ALA A 147 7.95 0.35 0.77
C ALA A 147 7.33 0.56 2.17
N CYS A 148 6.01 0.78 2.25
CA CYS A 148 5.27 0.87 3.51
C CYS A 148 5.37 -0.43 4.33
N ILE A 149 5.29 -1.60 3.69
CA ILE A 149 5.47 -2.90 4.37
C ILE A 149 6.88 -3.01 4.96
N ILE A 150 7.91 -2.71 4.16
CA ILE A 150 9.31 -2.74 4.61
C ILE A 150 9.52 -1.78 5.79
N LEU A 151 9.01 -0.55 5.71
CA LEU A 151 9.10 0.43 6.78
C LEU A 151 8.36 -0.04 8.05
N THR A 152 7.19 -0.64 7.91
CA THR A 152 6.40 -1.18 9.03
C THR A 152 7.16 -2.31 9.73
N ILE A 153 7.76 -3.23 8.97
CA ILE A 153 8.61 -4.31 9.52
C ILE A 153 9.82 -3.70 10.23
N TYR A 154 10.51 -2.76 9.58
CA TYR A 154 11.68 -2.09 10.15
C TYR A 154 11.36 -1.39 11.48
N ILE A 155 10.26 -0.62 11.53
CA ILE A 155 9.80 0.04 12.76
C ILE A 155 9.48 -1.02 13.83
N SER A 156 8.79 -2.10 13.45
CA SER A 156 8.38 -3.16 14.37
C SER A 156 9.56 -3.88 15.04
N LEU A 157 10.67 -4.07 14.32
CA LEU A 157 11.88 -4.74 14.81
C LEU A 157 12.83 -3.81 15.56
N THR A 158 12.89 -2.53 15.20
CA THR A 158 13.85 -1.56 15.78
C THR A 158 13.33 -0.86 17.03
N ASN A 159 12.01 -0.77 17.23
CA ASN A 159 11.42 -0.11 18.41
C ASN A 159 11.76 -0.85 19.73
N SER A 160 11.97 -2.17 19.68
CA SER A 160 12.30 -2.98 20.87
C SER A 160 13.76 -2.85 21.31
N ARG A 161 14.70 -2.67 20.36
CA ARG A 161 16.15 -2.78 20.60
C ARG A 161 16.75 -1.57 21.31
N LYS A 162 16.24 -0.35 21.06
CA LYS A 162 16.76 0.90 21.67
C LYS A 162 16.52 0.93 23.18
N LYS A 163 15.38 0.39 23.64
CA LYS A 163 15.02 0.35 25.07
C LYS A 163 15.78 -0.74 25.84
N GLU A 164 15.97 -1.93 25.25
CA GLU A 164 16.77 -2.99 25.86
C GLU A 164 18.22 -2.54 26.07
N LYS A 165 18.80 -1.82 25.08
CA LYS A 165 20.14 -1.23 25.22
C LYS A 165 20.20 -0.21 26.36
N ASN A 166 19.22 0.69 26.48
CA ASN A 166 19.20 1.69 27.56
C ASN A 166 19.04 1.06 28.95
N TYR A 167 18.20 0.03 29.11
CA TYR A 167 18.09 -0.69 30.39
C TYR A 167 19.38 -1.41 30.75
N ARG A 168 20.04 -2.06 29.78
CA ARG A 168 21.33 -2.74 30.02
C ARG A 168 22.45 -1.76 30.39
N VAL A 169 22.45 -0.54 29.84
CA VAL A 169 23.39 0.51 30.22
C VAL A 169 23.10 0.99 31.65
N LEU A 170 21.83 1.32 31.96
CA LEU A 170 21.44 1.77 33.30
C LEU A 170 21.78 0.73 34.39
N LEU A 171 21.59 -0.57 34.12
CA LEU A 171 21.93 -1.65 35.05
C LEU A 171 23.45 -1.87 35.21
N LYS A 172 24.27 -1.45 34.24
CA LYS A 172 25.72 -1.47 34.37
C LYS A 172 26.24 -0.32 35.23
N ASP A 173 25.58 0.83 35.21
CA ASP A 173 25.97 1.99 36.01
C ASP A 173 25.55 1.88 37.49
N ILE A 174 24.73 0.88 37.84
CA ILE A 174 24.26 0.60 39.21
C ILE A 174 25.11 -0.50 39.90
N LYS A 175 26.06 -1.13 39.19
CA LYS A 175 27.00 -2.13 39.74
C LYS A 175 28.41 -1.55 39.86
#